data_AF-D5WQG8-F1
#
_entry.id   AF-D5WQG8-F1
#
_cell.length_a   1.000
_cell.length_b   1.000
_cell.length_c   1.000
_cell.angle_alpha   90.00
_cell.angle_beta   90.00
_cell.angle_gamma   90.00
#
_symmetry.space_group_name_H-M   'P 1'
#
loop_
_entity.id
_entity.type
_entity.pdbx_description
1 polymer ?
#
loop_
_entity_poly.entity_id
_entity_poly.type
_entity_poly.pdbx_seq_one_letter_code
_entity_poly.pdbx_strand_id
1 'polypeptide(L)'
;MKGWTARIRRIAVVGLIGLMVSAAGWPQGTVRAGNGPAGMEGDGSQTNPYVVTNRDQLDALRTMTTTPGTFFVLGQDIDLGGTEWEPILSFGGHLDGQGHTITGLKITTTTADTVGLIGTLDSGGEISNLTLDNVQITAGNGSFDVGTLVGNNLGAVRNARVTGALTVSGANVVGGLAGWNGDGSQPGLIADSSASVDITAATTNATIGGLVGVNWLVSSGPQSCGRSKFCRRNGGCAIRC
;
A
#
# COMPACT_ATOMS: atom_id res chain seq x y z
N MET A 1 7.13 -59.32 45.00
CA MET A 1 7.98 -58.18 45.42
C MET A 1 7.43 -56.93 44.74
N LYS A 2 6.48 -56.26 45.42
CA LYS A 2 6.54 -54.84 45.84
C LYS A 2 7.03 -53.87 44.75
N GLY A 3 6.07 -53.17 44.14
CA GLY A 3 6.30 -52.02 43.28
C GLY A 3 6.84 -50.81 44.05
N TRP A 4 7.51 -49.94 43.31
CA TRP A 4 7.91 -48.60 43.73
C TRP A 4 7.62 -47.62 42.60
N THR A 5 6.71 -46.68 42.87
CA THR A 5 6.52 -45.44 42.13
C THR A 5 7.58 -44.42 42.53
N ALA A 6 8.18 -43.71 41.57
CA ALA A 6 8.93 -42.47 41.83
C ALA A 6 8.66 -41.43 40.74
N ARG A 7 8.50 -40.18 41.19
CA ARG A 7 7.93 -39.02 40.48
C ARG A 7 8.93 -38.28 39.57
N ILE A 8 8.40 -37.80 38.45
CA ILE A 8 8.63 -36.53 37.69
C ILE A 8 9.90 -35.73 37.98
N ARG A 9 10.68 -35.45 36.92
CA ARG A 9 11.36 -34.15 36.71
C ARG A 9 11.24 -33.70 35.25
N ARG A 10 10.69 -32.51 35.03
CA ARG A 10 10.68 -31.79 33.75
C ARG A 10 12.10 -31.31 33.45
N ILE A 11 12.61 -31.60 32.25
CA ILE A 11 13.75 -30.88 31.66
C ILE A 11 13.28 -30.40 30.30
N ALA A 12 13.16 -29.08 30.15
CA ALA A 12 12.97 -28.42 28.88
C ALA A 12 14.29 -28.47 28.11
N VAL A 13 14.27 -28.96 26.88
CA VAL A 13 15.33 -28.76 25.90
C VAL A 13 14.73 -27.94 24.77
N VAL A 14 15.22 -26.71 24.66
CA VAL A 14 14.93 -25.78 23.56
C VAL A 14 15.66 -26.31 22.33
N GLY A 15 14.93 -26.88 21.38
CA GLY A 15 15.44 -27.21 20.05
C GLY A 15 15.14 -26.07 19.09
N LEU A 16 16.19 -25.40 18.60
CA LEU A 16 16.09 -24.51 17.44
C LEU A 16 15.54 -25.29 16.25
N ILE A 17 14.39 -24.87 15.73
CA ILE A 17 13.90 -25.30 14.43
C ILE A 17 14.13 -24.12 13.47
N GLY A 18 15.27 -24.15 12.78
CA GLY A 18 15.38 -23.51 11.47
C GLY A 18 14.69 -24.42 10.46
N LEU A 19 13.60 -23.96 9.86
CA LEU A 19 12.92 -24.70 8.80
C LEU A 19 12.91 -23.82 7.56
N MET A 20 13.66 -24.28 6.56
CA MET A 20 13.71 -23.75 5.21
C MET A 20 12.29 -23.71 4.64
N VAL A 21 11.82 -22.55 4.17
CA VAL A 21 10.62 -22.48 3.35
C VAL A 21 11.05 -22.74 1.91
N SER A 22 10.82 -23.97 1.45
CA SER A 22 10.86 -24.31 0.04
C SER A 22 9.71 -23.61 -0.69
N ALA A 23 10.01 -22.98 -1.82
CA ALA A 23 9.04 -22.48 -2.77
C ALA A 23 8.12 -23.61 -3.24
N ALA A 24 6.92 -23.68 -2.67
CA ALA A 24 5.84 -24.53 -3.16
C ALA A 24 4.79 -23.59 -3.76
N GLY A 25 4.68 -23.62 -5.10
CA GLY A 25 3.58 -22.96 -5.79
C GLY A 25 2.24 -23.43 -5.23
N TRP A 26 1.31 -22.48 -5.07
CA TRP A 26 -0.02 -22.73 -4.53
C TRP A 26 -0.78 -23.73 -5.41
N PRO A 27 -1.36 -24.80 -4.83
CA PRO A 27 -2.10 -25.79 -5.60
C PRO A 27 -3.41 -25.19 -6.11
N GLN A 28 -3.57 -25.14 -7.43
CA GLN A 28 -4.84 -24.82 -8.09
C GLN A 28 -5.82 -25.99 -7.88
N GLY A 29 -6.81 -25.83 -6.98
CA GLY A 29 -7.78 -26.89 -6.69
C GLY A 29 -9.08 -26.39 -6.07
N THR A 30 -10.18 -26.48 -6.85
CA THR A 30 -11.61 -26.29 -6.50
C THR A 30 -11.98 -24.94 -5.87
N VAL A 31 -12.67 -24.10 -6.66
CA VAL A 31 -13.30 -22.83 -6.23
C VAL A 31 -14.22 -23.09 -5.04
N ARG A 32 -13.71 -22.88 -3.83
CA ARG A 32 -14.56 -22.73 -2.65
C ARG A 32 -15.02 -21.29 -2.69
N ALA A 33 -16.34 -21.05 -2.57
CA ALA A 33 -16.81 -19.71 -2.27
C ALA A 33 -16.02 -19.23 -1.05
N GLY A 34 -15.29 -18.13 -1.20
CA GLY A 34 -14.45 -17.64 -0.13
C GLY A 34 -15.29 -17.36 1.11
N ASN A 35 -14.84 -17.84 2.26
CA ASN A 35 -15.53 -17.61 3.53
C ASN A 35 -15.14 -16.26 4.16
N GLY A 36 -14.25 -15.51 3.50
CA GLY A 36 -13.82 -14.17 3.90
C GLY A 36 -14.74 -13.06 3.41
N PRO A 37 -14.45 -11.80 3.81
CA PRO A 37 -15.18 -10.63 3.35
C PRO A 37 -15.24 -10.54 1.83
N ALA A 38 -16.40 -10.14 1.29
CA ALA A 38 -16.66 -10.10 -0.16
C ALA A 38 -16.35 -11.42 -0.91
N GLY A 39 -16.44 -12.56 -0.22
CA GLY A 39 -16.19 -13.87 -0.81
C GLY A 39 -14.72 -14.14 -1.12
N MET A 40 -13.77 -13.45 -0.47
CA MET A 40 -12.34 -13.71 -0.60
C MET A 40 -11.97 -15.09 -0.02
N GLU A 41 -11.08 -15.78 -0.71
CA GLU A 41 -10.38 -16.95 -0.16
C GLU A 41 -9.36 -16.51 0.90
N GLY A 42 -9.02 -17.38 1.84
CA GLY A 42 -8.11 -17.08 2.96
C GLY A 42 -8.83 -16.69 4.25
N ASP A 43 -8.05 -16.48 5.31
CA ASP A 43 -8.53 -16.00 6.63
C ASP A 43 -7.90 -14.68 7.07
N GLY A 44 -7.04 -14.08 6.22
CA GLY A 44 -6.37 -12.82 6.49
C GLY A 44 -5.16 -12.92 7.41
N SER A 45 -4.76 -14.13 7.83
CA SER A 45 -3.50 -14.34 8.54
C SER A 45 -2.30 -14.29 7.62
N GLN A 46 -1.10 -14.11 8.18
CA GLN A 46 0.15 -14.08 7.40
C GLN A 46 0.39 -15.38 6.60
N THR A 47 -0.04 -16.53 7.13
CA THR A 47 0.14 -17.83 6.48
C THR A 47 -1.00 -18.19 5.52
N ASN A 48 -2.12 -17.45 5.58
CA ASN A 48 -3.31 -17.69 4.77
C ASN A 48 -4.02 -16.35 4.47
N PRO A 49 -3.36 -15.45 3.71
CA PRO A 49 -3.86 -14.10 3.46
C PRO A 49 -5.16 -14.13 2.67
N TYR A 50 -5.94 -13.05 2.76
CA TYR A 50 -7.08 -12.89 1.88
C TYR A 50 -6.63 -12.70 0.42
N VAL A 51 -7.19 -13.48 -0.50
CA VAL A 51 -6.88 -13.38 -1.93
C VAL A 51 -7.86 -12.43 -2.62
N VAL A 52 -7.33 -11.32 -3.11
CA VAL A 52 -8.08 -10.27 -3.83
C VAL A 52 -7.93 -10.51 -5.32
N THR A 53 -9.05 -10.75 -6.00
CA THR A 53 -9.09 -11.15 -7.40
C THR A 53 -9.93 -10.23 -8.27
N ASN A 54 -10.70 -9.32 -7.69
CA ASN A 54 -11.59 -8.46 -8.46
C ASN A 54 -11.80 -7.10 -7.76
N ARG A 55 -12.46 -6.19 -8.49
CA ARG A 55 -12.76 -4.83 -8.03
C ARG A 55 -13.55 -4.80 -6.72
N ASP A 56 -14.58 -5.61 -6.59
CA ASP A 56 -15.46 -5.60 -5.40
C ASP A 56 -14.72 -6.09 -4.15
N GLN A 57 -13.83 -7.07 -4.32
CA GLN A 57 -12.94 -7.52 -3.25
C GLN A 57 -11.94 -6.42 -2.87
N LEU A 58 -11.32 -5.75 -3.85
CA LEU A 58 -10.42 -4.62 -3.56
C LEU A 58 -11.18 -3.48 -2.84
N ASP A 59 -12.43 -3.24 -3.22
CA ASP A 59 -13.30 -2.24 -2.61
C ASP A 59 -13.65 -2.57 -1.15
N ALA A 60 -13.83 -3.85 -0.85
CA ALA A 60 -14.14 -4.31 0.51
C ALA A 60 -13.06 -3.91 1.54
N LEU A 61 -11.80 -3.73 1.13
CA LEU A 61 -10.69 -3.32 2.02
C LEU A 61 -11.01 -2.02 2.80
N ARG A 62 -11.85 -1.12 2.25
CA ARG A 62 -12.30 0.12 2.93
C ARG A 62 -12.95 -0.13 4.28
N THR A 63 -13.75 -1.19 4.33
CA THR A 63 -14.62 -1.51 5.47
C THR A 63 -13.98 -2.54 6.39
N MET A 64 -12.88 -3.14 5.94
CA MET A 64 -12.09 -4.09 6.73
C MET A 64 -11.17 -3.37 7.71
N THR A 65 -11.50 -2.11 8.08
CA THR A 65 -10.79 -1.18 8.97
C THR A 65 -9.88 -1.94 9.91
N THR A 66 -8.65 -1.99 9.46
CA THR A 66 -7.69 -3.07 9.60
C THR A 66 -7.27 -3.25 11.03
N THR A 67 -7.62 -4.38 11.63
CA THR A 67 -6.82 -4.94 12.70
C THR A 67 -5.37 -4.94 12.18
N PRO A 68 -4.43 -4.24 12.84
CA PRO A 68 -3.02 -4.33 12.47
C PRO A 68 -2.65 -5.80 12.32
N GLY A 69 -2.05 -6.17 11.19
CA GLY A 69 -1.71 -7.57 10.89
C GLY A 69 -2.77 -8.39 10.15
N THR A 70 -3.69 -7.75 9.41
CA THR A 70 -4.48 -8.45 8.37
C THR A 70 -3.71 -8.44 7.04
N PHE A 71 -3.60 -9.59 6.39
CA PHE A 71 -2.81 -9.79 5.18
C PHE A 71 -3.68 -10.06 3.97
N PHE A 72 -3.34 -9.40 2.87
CA PHE A 72 -3.99 -9.48 1.57
C PHE A 72 -2.94 -9.73 0.50
N VAL A 73 -3.30 -10.55 -0.48
CA VAL A 73 -2.51 -10.75 -1.70
C VAL A 73 -3.37 -10.52 -2.92
N LEU A 74 -2.82 -9.90 -3.97
CA LEU A 74 -3.47 -9.97 -5.27
C LEU A 74 -3.29 -11.39 -5.85
N GLY A 75 -4.39 -11.98 -6.31
CA GLY A 75 -4.38 -13.27 -7.01
C GLY A 75 -4.36 -13.16 -8.53
N GLN A 76 -4.60 -11.96 -9.05
CA GLN A 76 -4.53 -11.61 -10.47
C GLN A 76 -4.49 -10.09 -10.64
N ASP A 77 -4.28 -9.63 -11.88
CA ASP A 77 -4.43 -8.22 -12.23
C ASP A 77 -5.89 -7.77 -12.06
N ILE A 78 -6.09 -6.52 -11.63
CA ILE A 78 -7.42 -5.96 -11.37
C ILE A 78 -7.63 -4.73 -12.25
N ASP A 79 -8.70 -4.73 -13.03
CA ASP A 79 -9.13 -3.57 -13.82
C ASP A 79 -10.25 -2.82 -13.10
N LEU A 80 -10.02 -1.54 -12.80
CA LEU A 80 -11.00 -0.63 -12.22
C LEU A 80 -11.88 0.04 -13.28
N GLY A 81 -11.62 -0.22 -14.56
CA GLY A 81 -12.45 0.14 -15.70
C GLY A 81 -12.47 1.63 -16.03
N GLY A 82 -11.59 2.44 -15.43
CA GLY A 82 -11.65 3.91 -15.55
C GLY A 82 -12.91 4.52 -14.95
N THR A 83 -13.61 3.76 -14.10
CA THR A 83 -14.81 4.22 -13.39
C THR A 83 -14.42 4.88 -12.08
N GLU A 84 -15.25 5.81 -11.60
CA GLU A 84 -14.96 6.52 -10.35
C GLU A 84 -14.70 5.52 -9.20
N TRP A 85 -13.62 5.80 -8.48
CA TRP A 85 -13.15 5.05 -7.34
C TRP A 85 -13.16 6.01 -6.15
N GLU A 86 -13.76 5.58 -5.06
CA GLU A 86 -13.64 6.30 -3.80
C GLU A 86 -12.26 5.96 -3.19
N PRO A 87 -11.53 6.85 -2.51
CA PRO A 87 -10.27 6.47 -1.85
C PRO A 87 -10.50 5.51 -0.65
N ILE A 88 -9.62 4.52 -0.44
CA ILE A 88 -9.60 3.78 0.84
C ILE A 88 -9.02 4.74 1.88
N LEU A 89 -9.88 5.34 2.71
CA LEU A 89 -9.50 6.50 3.54
C LEU A 89 -8.34 6.21 4.50
N SER A 90 -8.32 5.02 5.11
CA SER A 90 -7.26 4.54 6.01
C SER A 90 -7.01 3.06 5.77
N PHE A 91 -5.75 2.66 5.74
CA PHE A 91 -5.35 1.26 5.58
C PHE A 91 -4.15 0.94 6.48
N GLY A 92 -4.30 -0.03 7.37
CA GLY A 92 -3.26 -0.53 8.28
C GLY A 92 -3.01 -2.03 8.13
N GLY A 93 -3.44 -2.63 7.01
CA GLY A 93 -3.19 -4.02 6.64
C GLY A 93 -1.96 -4.15 5.75
N HIS A 94 -1.66 -5.38 5.33
CA HIS A 94 -0.57 -5.69 4.40
C HIS A 94 -1.17 -6.09 3.05
N LEU A 95 -0.93 -5.32 2.00
CA LEU A 95 -1.32 -5.65 0.63
C LEU A 95 -0.07 -5.97 -0.19
N ASP A 96 0.14 -7.25 -0.48
CA ASP A 96 1.18 -7.70 -1.40
C ASP A 96 0.58 -7.91 -2.81
N GLY A 97 1.03 -7.10 -3.76
CA GLY A 97 0.62 -7.20 -5.14
C GLY A 97 1.10 -8.48 -5.83
N GLN A 98 2.09 -9.20 -5.29
CA GLN A 98 2.73 -10.36 -5.93
C GLN A 98 3.19 -10.10 -7.38
N GLY A 99 3.47 -8.84 -7.73
CA GLY A 99 3.83 -8.42 -9.08
C GLY A 99 2.65 -8.10 -10.00
N HIS A 100 1.41 -8.22 -9.52
CA HIS A 100 0.20 -7.88 -10.26
C HIS A 100 -0.01 -6.38 -10.40
N THR A 101 -0.86 -6.03 -11.37
CA THR A 101 -1.21 -4.66 -11.72
C THR A 101 -2.65 -4.34 -11.39
N ILE A 102 -2.89 -3.18 -10.79
CA ILE A 102 -4.22 -2.54 -10.75
C ILE A 102 -4.24 -1.46 -11.83
N THR A 103 -5.22 -1.52 -12.74
CA THR A 103 -5.32 -0.62 -13.89
C THR A 103 -6.56 0.27 -13.81
N GLY A 104 -6.51 1.44 -14.45
CA GLY A 104 -7.69 2.26 -14.70
C GLY A 104 -8.27 2.90 -13.43
N LEU A 105 -7.44 3.18 -12.42
CA LEU A 105 -7.84 3.93 -11.23
C LEU A 105 -8.27 5.34 -11.63
N LYS A 106 -9.52 5.72 -11.33
CA LYS A 106 -10.02 7.08 -11.55
C LYS A 106 -10.59 7.68 -10.28
N ILE A 107 -10.07 8.82 -9.84
CA ILE A 107 -10.56 9.53 -8.65
C ILE A 107 -10.82 10.99 -9.01
N THR A 108 -12.03 11.46 -8.76
CA THR A 108 -12.38 12.89 -8.84
C THR A 108 -12.89 13.37 -7.48
N THR A 109 -12.18 14.27 -6.82
CA THR A 109 -12.58 14.78 -5.49
C THR A 109 -12.22 16.24 -5.29
N THR A 110 -12.97 16.94 -4.44
CA THR A 110 -12.68 18.31 -4.01
C THR A 110 -12.69 18.47 -2.50
N THR A 111 -12.85 17.41 -1.71
CA THR A 111 -13.07 17.54 -0.25
C THR A 111 -12.33 16.50 0.59
N ALA A 112 -11.58 15.59 -0.04
CA ALA A 112 -10.82 14.59 0.69
C ALA A 112 -9.46 15.15 1.10
N ASP A 113 -9.17 15.15 2.40
CA ASP A 113 -7.91 15.64 2.97
C ASP A 113 -6.69 14.90 2.40
N THR A 114 -6.81 13.57 2.27
CA THR A 114 -5.80 12.69 1.69
C THR A 114 -6.36 12.00 0.45
N VAL A 115 -5.57 11.93 -0.61
CA VAL A 115 -6.00 11.39 -1.91
C VAL A 115 -4.97 10.41 -2.45
N GLY A 116 -5.47 9.26 -2.93
CA GLY A 116 -4.75 8.17 -3.57
C GLY A 116 -5.65 6.94 -3.65
N LEU A 117 -5.15 5.82 -4.19
CA LEU A 117 -5.82 4.52 -3.99
C LEU A 117 -6.10 4.31 -2.49
N ILE A 118 -5.08 4.60 -1.68
CA ILE A 118 -5.14 4.73 -0.23
C ILE A 118 -5.00 6.21 0.13
N GLY A 119 -5.92 6.74 0.95
CA GLY A 119 -5.79 8.08 1.54
C GLY A 119 -4.63 8.11 2.52
N THR A 120 -4.74 7.33 3.60
CA THR A 120 -3.69 7.22 4.63
C THR A 120 -3.24 5.77 4.77
N LEU A 121 -1.92 5.52 4.65
CA LEU A 121 -1.32 4.24 5.03
C LEU A 121 -0.85 4.36 6.49
N ASP A 122 -1.51 3.64 7.39
CA ASP A 122 -1.23 3.70 8.83
C ASP A 122 0.13 3.08 9.18
N SER A 123 0.67 3.35 10.37
CA SER A 123 2.05 2.95 10.74
C SER A 123 2.33 1.44 10.79
N GLY A 124 1.28 0.62 10.86
CA GLY A 124 1.37 -0.85 10.70
C GLY A 124 1.08 -1.35 9.29
N GLY A 125 0.65 -0.45 8.39
CA GLY A 125 0.26 -0.78 7.03
C GLY A 125 1.45 -1.00 6.11
N GLU A 126 1.29 -1.91 5.17
CA GLU A 126 2.26 -2.18 4.13
C GLU A 126 1.60 -2.35 2.76
N ILE A 127 2.22 -1.76 1.74
CA ILE A 127 1.91 -2.05 0.33
C ILE A 127 3.21 -2.50 -0.33
N SER A 128 3.21 -3.66 -0.96
CA SER A 128 4.40 -4.21 -1.62
C SER A 128 4.11 -4.81 -2.99
N ASN A 129 5.12 -4.84 -3.86
CA ASN A 129 5.11 -5.55 -5.16
C ASN A 129 3.89 -5.25 -6.06
N LEU A 130 3.48 -3.99 -6.11
CA LEU A 130 2.26 -3.56 -6.79
C LEU A 130 2.57 -2.57 -7.90
N THR A 131 1.94 -2.76 -9.07
CA THR A 131 1.92 -1.74 -10.12
C THR A 131 0.53 -1.10 -10.18
N LEU A 132 0.46 0.22 -10.13
CA LEU A 132 -0.70 0.99 -10.56
C LEU A 132 -0.43 1.54 -11.96
N ASP A 133 -1.25 1.18 -12.93
CA ASP A 133 -1.10 1.62 -14.30
C ASP A 133 -2.33 2.37 -14.80
N ASN A 134 -2.13 3.37 -15.66
CA ASN A 134 -3.19 4.24 -16.19
C ASN A 134 -4.04 4.89 -15.07
N VAL A 135 -3.37 5.46 -14.06
CA VAL A 135 -4.03 6.24 -13.00
C VAL A 135 -4.50 7.59 -13.54
N GLN A 136 -5.70 8.03 -13.16
CA GLN A 136 -6.24 9.35 -13.47
C GLN A 136 -6.86 9.96 -12.22
N ILE A 137 -6.15 10.90 -11.59
CA ILE A 137 -6.65 11.59 -10.39
C ILE A 137 -6.84 13.07 -10.69
N THR A 138 -8.00 13.60 -10.28
CA THR A 138 -8.28 15.04 -10.24
C THR A 138 -8.65 15.43 -8.80
N ALA A 139 -7.76 16.18 -8.14
CA ALA A 139 -7.95 16.63 -6.76
C ALA A 139 -8.12 18.17 -6.69
N GLY A 140 -9.18 18.60 -6.02
CA GLY A 140 -9.61 20.00 -5.92
C GLY A 140 -9.27 20.70 -4.60
N ASN A 141 -9.86 21.88 -4.41
CA ASN A 141 -9.66 22.73 -3.24
C ASN A 141 -10.13 22.03 -1.96
N GLY A 142 -9.19 21.62 -1.10
CA GLY A 142 -9.49 20.85 0.12
C GLY A 142 -8.67 19.57 0.22
N SER A 143 -7.97 19.18 -0.84
CA SER A 143 -7.03 18.06 -0.80
C SER A 143 -5.65 18.48 -0.32
N PHE A 144 -5.31 18.12 0.90
CA PHE A 144 -4.06 18.54 1.53
C PHE A 144 -2.87 17.68 1.07
N ASP A 145 -3.01 16.36 1.10
CA ASP A 145 -1.95 15.41 0.77
C ASP A 145 -2.37 14.48 -0.37
N VAL A 146 -1.72 14.63 -1.51
CA VAL A 146 -2.13 13.96 -2.75
C VAL A 146 -0.99 13.11 -3.29
N GLY A 147 -1.21 11.80 -3.35
CA GLY A 147 -0.39 10.84 -4.08
C GLY A 147 -1.26 9.96 -4.96
N THR A 148 -0.68 9.29 -5.94
CA THR A 148 -1.47 8.35 -6.76
C THR A 148 -1.74 7.04 -6.04
N LEU A 149 -0.74 6.52 -5.31
CA LEU A 149 -0.87 5.31 -4.50
C LEU A 149 -1.33 5.65 -3.08
N VAL A 150 -0.63 6.57 -2.40
CA VAL A 150 -0.91 6.94 -1.00
C VAL A 150 -0.96 8.46 -0.83
N GLY A 151 -1.99 9.02 -0.20
CA GLY A 151 -1.99 10.45 0.16
C GLY A 151 -0.95 10.76 1.24
N ASN A 152 -1.15 10.20 2.43
CA ASN A 152 -0.24 10.29 3.58
C ASN A 152 0.30 8.92 3.98
N ASN A 153 1.61 8.73 3.90
CA ASN A 153 2.28 7.48 4.23
C ASN A 153 2.92 7.55 5.63
N LEU A 154 2.36 6.82 6.58
CA LEU A 154 2.95 6.56 7.90
C LEU A 154 3.49 5.13 8.03
N GLY A 155 3.17 4.26 7.08
CA GLY A 155 3.60 2.86 7.01
C GLY A 155 4.74 2.61 6.02
N ALA A 156 4.70 1.46 5.34
CA ALA A 156 5.72 1.04 4.38
C ALA A 156 5.17 0.81 2.97
N VAL A 157 5.83 1.41 1.97
CA VAL A 157 5.62 1.13 0.55
C VAL A 157 6.91 0.59 -0.05
N ARG A 158 6.85 -0.60 -0.66
CA ARG A 158 8.02 -1.29 -1.20
C ARG A 158 7.78 -1.81 -2.61
N ASN A 159 8.74 -1.65 -3.51
CA ASN A 159 8.65 -2.19 -4.87
C ASN A 159 7.32 -1.83 -5.57
N ALA A 160 6.87 -0.59 -5.40
CA ALA A 160 5.62 -0.09 -5.98
C ALA A 160 5.89 0.79 -7.19
N ARG A 161 5.10 0.64 -8.25
CA ARG A 161 5.27 1.41 -9.49
C ARG A 161 3.97 2.10 -9.85
N VAL A 162 4.03 3.37 -10.23
CA VAL A 162 2.82 4.08 -10.69
C VAL A 162 3.06 4.79 -12.01
N THR A 163 2.09 4.69 -12.92
CA THR A 163 1.99 5.48 -14.15
C THR A 163 0.63 6.16 -14.24
N GLY A 164 0.56 7.25 -15.00
CA GLY A 164 -0.71 7.93 -15.28
C GLY A 164 -0.62 9.44 -15.19
N ALA A 165 -1.73 10.07 -14.83
CA ALA A 165 -1.86 11.52 -14.74
C ALA A 165 -2.50 11.94 -13.41
N LEU A 166 -2.01 13.06 -12.88
CA LEU A 166 -2.50 13.69 -11.66
C LEU A 166 -2.73 15.18 -11.92
N THR A 167 -3.98 15.61 -11.86
CA THR A 167 -4.37 17.02 -11.97
C THR A 167 -4.78 17.56 -10.61
N VAL A 168 -4.20 18.68 -10.20
CA VAL A 168 -4.46 19.27 -8.88
C VAL A 168 -4.77 20.77 -8.97
N SER A 169 -5.78 21.20 -8.23
CA SER A 169 -6.10 22.61 -8.00
C SER A 169 -6.28 22.83 -6.49
N GLY A 170 -5.50 23.72 -5.89
CA GLY A 170 -5.62 24.04 -4.46
C GLY A 170 -5.04 23.02 -3.47
N ALA A 171 -4.25 22.04 -3.94
CA ALA A 171 -3.58 21.09 -3.05
C ALA A 171 -2.33 21.68 -2.37
N ASN A 172 -1.99 21.17 -1.17
CA ASN A 172 -0.82 21.62 -0.40
C ASN A 172 0.44 20.81 -0.71
N VAL A 173 0.33 19.48 -0.69
CA VAL A 173 1.46 18.57 -0.90
C VAL A 173 1.09 17.51 -1.92
N VAL A 174 1.91 17.38 -2.96
CA VAL A 174 1.62 16.54 -4.12
C VAL A 174 2.84 15.72 -4.46
N GLY A 175 2.68 14.40 -4.55
CA GLY A 175 3.71 13.51 -5.04
C GLY A 175 3.20 12.54 -6.09
N GLY A 176 4.08 12.13 -7.00
CA GLY A 176 3.72 11.18 -8.05
C GLY A 176 3.29 9.82 -7.49
N LEU A 177 3.86 9.36 -6.37
CA LEU A 177 3.48 8.12 -5.66
C LEU A 177 2.81 8.42 -4.32
N ALA A 178 3.46 9.27 -3.50
CA ALA A 178 2.95 9.66 -2.19
C ALA A 178 2.95 11.17 -1.98
N GLY A 179 1.90 11.74 -1.40
CA GLY A 179 1.88 13.17 -1.03
C GLY A 179 2.90 13.43 0.08
N TRP A 180 2.57 12.94 1.27
CA TRP A 180 3.39 13.08 2.47
C TRP A 180 3.97 11.73 2.90
N ASN A 181 5.22 11.69 3.34
CA ASN A 181 5.87 10.49 3.88
C ASN A 181 6.44 10.77 5.28
N GLY A 182 5.77 10.29 6.31
CA GLY A 182 6.11 10.47 7.73
C GLY A 182 5.66 11.81 8.32
N ASP A 183 5.39 11.85 9.63
CA ASP A 183 4.86 13.03 10.34
C ASP A 183 5.76 13.53 11.50
N GLY A 184 6.97 12.98 11.59
CA GLY A 184 7.94 13.30 12.65
C GLY A 184 7.76 12.58 13.97
N SER A 185 6.59 11.97 14.20
CA SER A 185 6.39 10.99 15.28
C SER A 185 6.51 9.56 14.75
N GLN A 186 6.14 9.33 13.49
CA GLN A 186 6.22 8.05 12.80
C GLN A 186 6.96 8.21 11.46
N PRO A 187 8.03 7.43 11.21
CA PRO A 187 8.70 7.44 9.91
C PRO A 187 7.88 6.66 8.89
N GLY A 188 7.49 7.30 7.78
CA GLY A 188 7.05 6.59 6.59
C GLY A 188 8.25 6.01 5.82
N LEU A 189 8.10 4.80 5.27
CA LEU A 189 9.11 4.16 4.42
C LEU A 189 8.62 4.06 2.98
N ILE A 190 9.42 4.53 2.03
CA ILE A 190 9.27 4.25 0.59
C ILE A 190 10.60 3.72 0.07
N ALA A 191 10.59 2.51 -0.48
CA ALA A 191 11.78 1.84 -1.02
C ALA A 191 11.47 1.05 -2.32
N ASP A 192 12.46 0.92 -3.19
CA ASP A 192 12.41 0.22 -4.49
C ASP A 192 11.23 0.59 -5.41
N SER A 193 10.65 1.78 -5.21
CA SER A 193 9.45 2.29 -5.82
C SER A 193 9.70 3.41 -6.83
N SER A 194 8.78 3.59 -7.77
CA SER A 194 8.91 4.59 -8.82
C SER A 194 7.58 5.18 -9.25
N ALA A 195 7.60 6.44 -9.65
CA ALA A 195 6.47 7.11 -10.30
C ALA A 195 6.90 7.66 -11.66
N SER A 196 6.05 7.45 -12.65
CA SER A 196 6.08 8.06 -13.98
C SER A 196 4.71 8.67 -14.24
N VAL A 197 4.39 9.71 -13.47
CA VAL A 197 3.08 10.37 -13.46
C VAL A 197 3.21 11.78 -14.03
N ASP A 198 2.32 12.13 -14.95
CA ASP A 198 2.19 13.48 -15.48
C ASP A 198 1.40 14.35 -14.51
N ILE A 199 2.10 15.19 -13.75
CA ILE A 199 1.52 16.06 -12.72
C ILE A 199 1.22 17.44 -13.31
N THR A 200 -0.06 17.81 -13.36
CA THR A 200 -0.54 19.15 -13.76
C THR A 200 -1.09 19.88 -12.55
N ALA A 201 -0.47 20.99 -12.17
CA ALA A 201 -0.83 21.72 -10.96
C ALA A 201 -1.18 23.18 -11.24
N ALA A 202 -2.43 23.54 -10.95
CA ALA A 202 -2.98 24.90 -11.03
C ALA A 202 -3.14 25.49 -9.62
N THR A 203 -2.04 25.58 -8.88
CA THR A 203 -1.99 26.04 -7.48
C THR A 203 -0.79 26.97 -7.29
N THR A 204 -0.94 27.95 -6.38
CA THR A 204 0.08 28.97 -6.12
C THR A 204 1.04 28.59 -4.99
N ASN A 205 0.69 27.64 -4.11
CA ASN A 205 1.41 27.34 -2.87
C ASN A 205 1.67 25.84 -2.62
N ALA A 206 1.63 24.99 -3.65
CA ALA A 206 1.87 23.56 -3.45
C ALA A 206 3.35 23.18 -3.43
N THR A 207 3.69 22.23 -2.57
CA THR A 207 4.94 21.47 -2.66
C THR A 207 4.72 20.27 -3.57
N ILE A 208 5.47 20.18 -4.67
CA ILE A 208 5.31 19.11 -5.67
C ILE A 208 6.61 18.36 -5.86
N GLY A 209 6.56 17.03 -5.70
CA GLY A 209 7.68 16.14 -6.01
C GLY A 209 7.28 15.04 -6.98
N GLY A 210 8.18 14.65 -7.88
CA GLY A 210 7.84 13.62 -8.89
C GLY A 210 7.61 12.21 -8.30
N LEU A 211 8.10 11.92 -7.10
CA LEU A 211 7.82 10.66 -6.38
C LEU A 211 7.09 10.93 -5.06
N VAL A 212 7.70 11.75 -4.20
CA VAL A 212 7.14 12.17 -2.91
C VAL A 212 7.09 13.68 -2.84
N GLY A 213 5.98 14.26 -2.38
CA GLY A 213 5.85 15.70 -2.18
C GLY A 213 6.69 16.19 -1.01
N VAL A 214 6.41 15.70 0.20
CA VAL A 214 7.20 15.95 1.42
C VAL A 214 7.67 14.63 2.01
N ASN A 215 8.96 14.54 2.32
CA ASN A 215 9.54 13.40 3.01
C ASN A 215 10.08 13.85 4.38
N TRP A 216 9.46 13.38 5.45
CA TRP A 216 9.90 13.61 6.82
C TRP A 216 10.68 12.39 7.33
N LEU A 217 12.00 12.55 7.42
CA LEU A 217 12.87 11.53 7.99
C LEU A 217 13.03 11.74 9.50
N VAL A 218 12.79 10.70 10.30
CA VAL A 218 13.35 10.62 11.66
C VAL A 218 14.83 10.23 11.50
N SER A 219 15.75 10.95 12.13
CA SER A 219 17.21 10.90 11.90
C SER A 219 17.90 9.55 12.22
N SER A 220 17.18 8.45 12.42
CA SER A 220 17.72 7.17 12.93
C SER A 220 17.02 5.92 12.38
N GLY A 221 16.82 5.81 11.05
CA GLY A 221 16.21 4.62 10.42
C GLY A 221 16.61 4.40 8.96
N PRO A 222 16.26 3.24 8.35
CA PRO A 222 16.56 2.93 6.95
C PRO A 222 16.01 4.02 6.02
N GLN A 223 16.82 4.42 5.05
CA GLN A 223 16.63 5.66 4.30
C GLN A 223 15.36 5.64 3.45
N SER A 224 14.33 6.41 3.83
CA SER A 224 13.31 6.85 2.88
C SER A 224 13.93 7.85 1.89
N CYS A 225 13.65 7.66 0.61
CA CYS A 225 14.42 8.26 -0.47
C CYS A 225 14.37 9.80 -0.50
N GLY A 226 15.53 10.44 -0.37
CA GLY A 226 15.69 11.90 -0.26
C GLY A 226 15.88 12.65 -1.60
N ARG A 227 15.35 12.18 -2.73
CA ARG A 227 15.47 12.89 -4.02
C ARG A 227 14.11 13.21 -4.64
N SER A 228 13.50 14.30 -4.21
CA SER A 228 12.49 15.01 -5.00
C SER A 228 13.20 15.74 -6.15
N LYS A 229 13.17 15.19 -7.37
CA LYS A 229 13.53 15.96 -8.56
C LYS A 229 12.36 16.89 -8.88
N PHE A 230 12.63 18.19 -8.86
CA PHE A 230 11.69 19.24 -9.26
C PHE A 230 11.36 19.07 -10.75
N CYS A 231 10.13 18.68 -11.08
CA CYS A 231 9.68 18.65 -12.48
C CYS A 231 9.00 19.97 -12.84
N ARG A 232 9.43 20.55 -13.97
CA ARG A 232 8.87 21.78 -14.51
C ARG A 232 7.46 21.49 -15.05
N ARG A 233 6.60 22.52 -15.02
CA ARG A 233 5.29 22.54 -15.72
C ARG A 233 5.45 21.92 -17.12
N ASN A 234 4.72 20.85 -17.41
CA ASN A 234 4.61 20.15 -18.70
C ASN A 234 5.79 19.26 -19.13
N GLY A 235 6.40 18.49 -18.22
CA GLY A 235 7.32 17.41 -18.60
C GLY A 235 7.24 16.23 -17.65
N GLY A 236 6.96 15.03 -18.19
CA GLY A 236 6.84 13.79 -17.44
C GLY A 236 8.07 13.51 -16.58
N CYS A 237 7.82 13.11 -15.32
CA CYS A 237 8.84 12.90 -14.31
C CYS A 237 8.96 11.41 -14.01
N ALA A 238 9.95 10.72 -14.58
CA ALA A 238 10.29 9.38 -14.13
C ALA A 238 11.31 9.48 -13.00
N ILE A 239 10.89 9.20 -11.76
CA ILE A 239 11.78 9.18 -10.59
C ILE A 239 11.76 7.77 -10.00
N ARG A 240 12.97 7.22 -9.77
CA ARG A 240 13.19 5.92 -9.14
C ARG A 240 13.86 6.10 -7.78
N CYS A 241 13.33 5.37 -6.82
CA CYS A 241 13.87 5.08 -5.51
C CYS A 241 13.61 3.60 -5.32
#